data_AF-A0A1Y4H160-F1
#
_entry.id   AF-A0A1Y4H160-F1
#
_cell.length_a   1.000
_cell.length_b   1.000
_cell.length_c   1.000
_cell.angle_alpha   90.00
_cell.angle_beta   90.00
_cell.angle_gamma   90.00
#
_symmetry.space_group_name_H-M   'P 1'
#
loop_
_entity.id
_entity.type
_entity.pdbx_description
1 polymer ?
#
loop_
_entity_poly.entity_id
_entity_poly.type
_entity_poly.pdbx_seq_one_letter_code
_entity_poly.pdbx_strand_id
1 'polypeptide(L)'
;MPDYAYYRTMYNGSSIPQDEFPACIRDAGAVLSRYKRIYTVAGDENSEKMALCAMADAIYYFATAQSGGLAASVSVGSVSCSRAQTQPDTSPAAQSRELYRCAGLYLDINRRA
;
A
#
# COMPACT_ATOMS: atom_id res chain seq x y z
N MET A 1 1.84 -15.47 -3.60
CA MET A 1 1.12 -14.48 -2.77
C MET A 1 1.36 -14.83 -1.30
N PRO A 2 1.71 -13.86 -0.45
CA PRO A 2 1.85 -14.09 0.99
C PRO A 2 0.49 -14.38 1.64
N ASP A 3 0.46 -15.22 2.67
CA ASP A 3 -0.70 -15.46 3.51
C ASP A 3 -0.71 -14.51 4.72
N TYR A 4 -1.81 -14.53 5.49
CA TYR A 4 -1.96 -13.64 6.65
C TYR A 4 -0.92 -13.95 7.75
N ALA A 5 -0.51 -15.20 7.87
CA ALA A 5 0.56 -15.59 8.81
C ALA A 5 1.88 -14.89 8.43
N TYR A 6 2.30 -14.97 7.17
CA TYR A 6 3.48 -14.27 6.65
C TYR A 6 3.39 -12.75 6.87
N TYR A 7 2.22 -12.16 6.57
CA TYR A 7 1.98 -10.74 6.80
C TYR A 7 2.24 -10.34 8.26
N ARG A 8 1.79 -11.17 9.21
CA ARG A 8 1.93 -10.87 10.64
C ARG A 8 3.32 -11.17 11.21
N THR A 9 3.96 -12.25 10.76
CA THR A 9 5.19 -12.76 11.40
C THR A 9 6.47 -12.37 10.69
N MET A 10 6.45 -12.34 9.36
CA MET A 10 7.65 -12.06 8.54
C MET A 10 7.70 -10.59 8.11
N TYR A 11 6.56 -10.07 7.65
CA TYR A 11 6.44 -8.66 7.25
C TYR A 11 6.09 -7.73 8.42
N ASN A 12 5.60 -8.28 9.55
CA ASN A 12 5.22 -7.54 10.76
C ASN A 12 4.11 -6.50 10.56
N GLY A 13 3.21 -6.75 9.59
CA GLY A 13 2.08 -5.88 9.30
C GLY A 13 0.97 -5.95 10.34
N SER A 14 0.28 -4.83 10.54
CA SER A 14 -0.80 -4.71 11.53
C SER A 14 -2.00 -3.88 11.10
N SER A 15 -1.99 -3.39 9.87
CA SER A 15 -3.00 -2.45 9.37
C SER A 15 -4.24 -3.15 8.85
N ILE A 16 -4.10 -4.31 8.20
CA ILE A 16 -5.20 -4.99 7.50
C ILE A 16 -5.82 -6.08 8.41
N PRO A 17 -7.15 -6.09 8.61
CA PRO A 17 -7.86 -7.18 9.26
C PRO A 17 -7.71 -8.51 8.49
N GLN A 18 -7.73 -9.64 9.19
CA GLN A 18 -7.58 -10.96 8.57
C GLN A 18 -8.62 -11.25 7.47
N ASP A 19 -9.86 -10.79 7.66
CA ASP A 19 -10.95 -11.03 6.70
C ASP A 19 -10.82 -10.20 5.42
N GLU A 20 -10.16 -9.05 5.50
CA GLU A 20 -9.95 -8.14 4.34
C GLU A 20 -8.63 -8.42 3.62
N PHE A 21 -7.67 -9.03 4.31
CA PHE A 21 -6.34 -9.32 3.78
C PHE A 21 -6.33 -10.07 2.43
N PRO A 22 -7.14 -11.12 2.20
CA PRO A 22 -7.17 -11.80 0.91
C PRO A 22 -7.56 -10.90 -0.26
N ALA A 23 -8.50 -9.96 -0.03
CA ALA A 23 -8.93 -9.02 -1.05
C ALA A 23 -7.82 -8.01 -1.37
N CYS A 24 -7.19 -7.43 -0.34
CA CYS A 24 -6.09 -6.47 -0.52
C CYS A 24 -4.89 -7.09 -1.23
N ILE A 25 -4.51 -8.33 -0.90
CA ILE A 25 -3.38 -9.00 -1.56
C ILE A 25 -3.71 -9.41 -3.00
N ARG A 26 -4.96 -9.78 -3.30
CA ARG A 26 -5.41 -10.02 -4.68
C ARG A 26 -5.25 -8.75 -5.51
N ASP A 27 -5.69 -7.61 -5.01
CA ASP A 27 -5.58 -6.33 -5.71
C ASP A 27 -4.12 -5.86 -5.84
N ALA A 28 -3.31 -6.00 -4.79
CA ALA A 28 -1.86 -5.75 -4.84
C ALA A 28 -1.18 -6.63 -5.92
N GLY A 29 -1.54 -7.91 -5.98
CA GLY A 29 -1.06 -8.86 -6.98
C GLY A 29 -1.41 -8.46 -8.41
N ALA A 30 -2.61 -7.93 -8.65
CA ALA A 30 -3.02 -7.42 -9.95
C ALA A 30 -2.18 -6.19 -10.37
N VAL A 31 -1.92 -5.27 -9.44
CA VAL A 31 -1.08 -4.08 -9.69
C VAL A 31 0.36 -4.49 -9.98
N LEU A 32 0.94 -5.39 -9.18
CA LEU A 32 2.30 -5.88 -9.41
C LEU A 32 2.41 -6.63 -10.74
N SER A 33 1.40 -7.42 -11.10
CA SER A 33 1.32 -8.10 -12.40
C SER A 33 1.30 -7.10 -13.56
N ARG A 34 0.62 -5.97 -13.40
CA ARG A 34 0.65 -4.87 -14.37
C ARG A 34 2.04 -4.24 -14.46
N TYR A 35 2.73 -4.02 -13.33
CA TYR A 35 4.10 -3.51 -13.34
C TYR A 35 5.07 -4.45 -14.06
N LYS A 36 4.99 -5.76 -13.80
CA LYS A 36 5.81 -6.77 -14.51
C LYS A 36 5.57 -6.81 -16.03
N ARG A 37 4.40 -6.39 -16.50
CA ARG A 37 4.10 -6.29 -17.95
C ARG A 37 4.71 -5.05 -18.60
N ILE A 38 4.72 -3.92 -17.89
CA ILE A 38 5.15 -2.61 -18.42
C ILE A 38 6.64 -2.36 -18.18
N TYR A 39 7.15 -2.82 -17.03
CA TYR A 39 8.51 -2.58 -16.54
C TYR A 39 9.31 -3.87 -16.44
N THR A 40 10.62 -3.71 -16.27
CA THR A 40 11.49 -4.80 -15.79
C THR A 40 11.51 -4.72 -14.28
N VAL A 41 10.99 -5.75 -13.62
CA VAL A 41 10.93 -5.85 -12.16
C VAL A 41 11.91 -6.95 -11.75
N ALA A 42 12.91 -6.62 -10.94
CA ALA A 42 13.86 -7.57 -10.38
C ALA A 42 13.72 -7.65 -8.86
N GLY A 43 13.91 -8.86 -8.32
CA GLY A 43 13.77 -9.18 -6.91
C GLY A 43 13.66 -10.69 -6.71
N ASP A 44 13.91 -11.16 -5.49
CA ASP A 44 13.67 -12.56 -5.13
C ASP A 44 12.22 -12.80 -4.69
N GLU A 45 11.87 -14.04 -4.39
CA GLU A 45 10.51 -14.40 -3.97
C GLU A 45 10.10 -13.71 -2.65
N ASN A 46 11.05 -13.45 -1.76
CA ASN A 46 10.79 -12.80 -0.47
C ASN A 46 10.54 -11.31 -0.65
N SER A 47 11.36 -10.63 -1.44
CA SER A 47 11.16 -9.25 -1.88
C SER A 47 9.80 -9.06 -2.54
N GLU A 48 9.37 -10.00 -3.39
CA GLU A 48 8.03 -9.93 -3.98
C GLU A 48 6.92 -10.06 -2.94
N LYS A 49 7.07 -10.97 -1.96
CA LYS A 49 6.09 -11.10 -0.86
C LYS A 49 6.03 -9.85 0.00
N MET A 50 7.18 -9.25 0.34
CA MET A 50 7.25 -7.99 1.09
C MET A 50 6.62 -6.83 0.32
N ALA A 51 6.90 -6.71 -0.98
CA ALA A 51 6.27 -5.70 -1.85
C ALA A 51 4.75 -5.85 -1.88
N LEU A 52 4.24 -7.08 -2.00
CA LEU A 52 2.80 -7.34 -2.00
C LEU A 52 2.14 -6.93 -0.67
N CYS A 53 2.78 -7.23 0.47
CA CYS A 53 2.30 -6.81 1.77
C CYS A 53 2.26 -5.28 1.90
N ALA A 54 3.33 -4.58 1.51
CA ALA A 54 3.39 -3.12 1.56
C ALA A 54 2.38 -2.44 0.63
N MET A 55 2.18 -3.01 -0.56
CA MET A 55 1.15 -2.54 -1.48
C MET A 55 -0.26 -2.79 -0.92
N ALA A 56 -0.49 -3.92 -0.25
CA ALA A 56 -1.77 -4.21 0.38
C ALA A 56 -2.09 -3.23 1.52
N ASP A 57 -1.10 -2.87 2.35
CA ASP A 57 -1.28 -1.86 3.40
C ASP A 57 -1.70 -0.51 2.79
N ALA A 58 -1.05 -0.10 1.70
CA ALA A 58 -1.41 1.11 0.99
C ALA A 58 -2.82 1.03 0.40
N ILE A 59 -3.20 -0.08 -0.24
CA ILE A 59 -4.57 -0.29 -0.76
C ILE A 59 -5.60 -0.14 0.35
N TYR A 60 -5.39 -0.81 1.48
CA TYR A 60 -6.30 -0.74 2.62
C TYR A 60 -6.37 0.67 3.22
N TYR A 61 -5.23 1.36 3.32
CA TYR A 61 -5.18 2.76 3.77
C TYR A 61 -6.01 3.67 2.85
N PHE A 62 -5.85 3.59 1.53
CA PHE A 62 -6.63 4.41 0.61
C PHE A 62 -8.12 4.03 0.59
N ALA A 63 -8.46 2.75 0.73
CA ALA A 63 -9.84 2.29 0.83
C ALA A 63 -10.53 2.83 2.09
N THR A 64 -9.86 2.79 3.24
CA THR A 64 -10.36 3.34 4.51
C THR A 64 -10.41 4.86 4.50
N ALA A 65 -9.44 5.52 3.85
CA ALA A 65 -9.43 6.97 3.65
C ALA A 65 -10.62 7.44 2.79
N GLN A 66 -10.89 6.77 1.68
CA GLN A 66 -12.01 7.09 0.77
C GLN A 66 -13.37 6.78 1.40
N SER A 67 -13.45 5.75 2.23
CA SER A 67 -14.68 5.38 2.95
C SER A 67 -14.97 6.28 4.17
N GLY A 68 -14.11 7.26 4.46
CA GLY A 68 -14.25 8.18 5.60
C GLY A 68 -13.83 7.60 6.95
N GLY A 69 -13.30 6.37 6.99
CA GLY A 69 -12.87 5.69 8.22
C GLY A 69 -11.70 6.39 8.93
N LEU A 70 -10.82 7.05 8.18
CA LEU A 70 -9.72 7.85 8.75
C LEU A 70 -10.17 9.21 9.32
N ALA A 71 -11.36 9.71 8.94
CA ALA A 71 -11.88 10.96 9.45
C ALA A 71 -12.47 10.84 10.86
N ALA A 72 -12.74 9.62 11.34
CA ALA A 72 -13.31 9.36 12.66
C ALA A 72 -12.28 9.26 13.80
N SER A 73 -10.98 9.10 13.49
CA SER A 73 -9.94 8.85 14.52
C SER A 73 -9.01 10.03 14.79
N VAL A 74 -9.27 11.21 14.22
CA VAL A 74 -8.48 12.42 14.51
C VAL A 74 -9.32 13.36 15.38
N SER A 75 -9.31 13.11 16.69
CA SER A 75 -9.52 14.20 17.66
C SER A 75 -8.33 15.15 17.51
N VAL A 76 -8.46 16.12 16.60
CA VAL A 76 -7.49 17.22 16.46
C VAL A 76 -7.70 18.15 17.66
N GLY A 77 -7.13 17.74 18.79
CA GLY A 77 -6.96 18.60 19.95
C GLY A 77 -6.08 19.79 19.57
N SER A 78 -6.72 20.93 19.36
CA SER A 78 -6.22 22.30 19.55
C SER A 78 -4.70 22.48 19.58
N VAL A 79 -4.05 22.56 18.41
CA VAL A 79 -2.80 23.31 18.26
C VAL A 79 -2.90 24.19 17.01
N SER A 80 -3.00 25.50 17.24
CA SER A 80 -2.94 26.52 16.21
C SER A 80 -1.55 26.53 15.55
N CYS A 81 -1.41 25.76 14.47
CA CYS A 81 -0.40 26.00 13.46
C CYS A 81 -1.12 26.21 12.13
N SER A 82 -1.13 27.44 11.63
CA SER A 82 -1.61 27.84 10.31
C SER A 82 -0.69 27.32 9.20
N ARG A 83 -0.57 25.99 9.10
CA ARG A 83 -0.20 25.29 7.87
C ARG A 83 -1.50 24.67 7.39
N ALA A 84 -2.00 25.10 6.24
CA ALA A 84 -3.22 24.57 5.65
C ALA A 84 -3.26 23.05 5.87
N GLN A 85 -4.25 22.57 6.61
CA GLN A 85 -4.49 21.14 6.77
C GLN A 85 -4.89 20.63 5.38
N THR A 86 -3.90 20.30 4.56
CA THR A 86 -4.12 19.66 3.28
C THR A 86 -4.79 18.34 3.63
N GLN A 87 -6.07 18.19 3.29
CA GLN A 87 -6.71 16.88 3.32
C GLN A 87 -5.78 15.89 2.62
N PRO A 88 -5.60 14.66 3.15
CA PRO A 88 -4.77 13.67 2.49
C PRO A 88 -5.29 13.50 1.06
N ASP A 89 -4.41 13.71 0.07
CA ASP A 89 -4.75 13.54 -1.34
C ASP A 89 -5.00 12.06 -1.58
N THR A 90 -6.28 11.66 -1.58
CA THR A 90 -6.74 10.30 -1.84
C THR A 90 -7.04 10.07 -3.32
N SER A 91 -6.58 10.97 -4.21
CA SER A 91 -6.80 10.82 -5.64
C SER A 91 -6.19 9.51 -6.18
N PRO A 92 -6.74 8.97 -7.29
CA PRO A 92 -6.17 7.80 -7.95
C PRO A 92 -4.70 7.98 -8.34
N ALA A 93 -4.30 9.22 -8.64
CA ALA A 93 -2.91 9.56 -8.95
C ALA A 93 -2.00 9.40 -7.72
N ALA A 94 -2.43 9.90 -6.55
CA ALA A 94 -1.71 9.72 -5.29
C ALA A 94 -1.63 8.25 -4.89
N GLN A 95 -2.73 7.50 -5.01
CA GLN A 95 -2.75 6.05 -4.77
C GLN A 95 -1.75 5.33 -5.69
N SER A 96 -1.73 5.62 -6.99
CA SER A 96 -0.81 4.98 -7.93
C SER A 96 0.67 5.27 -7.61
N ARG A 97 0.98 6.50 -7.17
CA ARG A 97 2.34 6.89 -6.75
C ARG A 97 2.77 6.13 -5.50
N GLU A 98 1.89 6.02 -4.53
CA GLU A 98 2.20 5.31 -3.29
C GLU A 98 2.39 3.81 -3.53
N LEU A 99 1.56 3.18 -4.36
CA LEU A 99 1.74 1.78 -4.73
C LEU A 99 3.07 1.53 -5.45
N TYR A 100 3.48 2.45 -6.32
CA TYR A 100 4.79 2.38 -6.95
C TYR A 100 5.93 2.55 -5.93
N ARG A 101 5.79 3.49 -4.99
CA ARG A 101 6.74 3.71 -3.89
C ARG A 101 6.89 2.45 -3.03
N CYS A 102 5.79 1.84 -2.59
CA CYS A 102 5.78 0.62 -1.79
C CYS A 102 6.44 -0.56 -2.52
N ALA A 103 6.13 -0.74 -3.81
CA ALA A 103 6.77 -1.79 -4.61
C ALA A 103 8.28 -1.56 -4.74
N GLY A 104 8.70 -0.31 -4.99
CA GLY A 104 10.10 0.09 -5.14
C GLY A 104 10.94 -0.01 -3.86
N LEU A 105 10.34 -0.18 -2.68
CA LEU A 105 11.09 -0.43 -1.44
C LEU A 105 11.74 -1.81 -1.41
N TYR A 106 11.16 -2.79 -2.11
CA TYR A 106 11.60 -4.18 -2.07
C TYR A 106 12.00 -4.72 -3.45
N LEU A 107 11.60 -4.05 -4.53
CA LEU A 107 11.83 -4.48 -5.91
C LEU A 107 12.51 -3.39 -6.73
N ASP A 108 13.43 -3.82 -7.60
CA ASP A 108 14.07 -2.94 -8.57
C ASP A 108 13.18 -2.82 -9.80
N ILE A 109 12.49 -1.67 -9.94
CA ILE A 109 11.59 -1.40 -11.07
C ILE A 109 12.26 -0.46 -12.05
N ASN A 110 12.67 -1.00 -13.19
CA ASN A 110 13.36 -0.28 -14.26
C ASN A 110 12.46 -0.13 -15.50
N ARG A 111 12.56 1.02 -16.16
CA ARG A 111 11.91 1.23 -17.45
C ARG A 111 12.59 0.34 -18.49
N ARG A 112 11.80 -0.44 -19.23
CA ARG A 112 12.31 -1.23 -20.37
C ARG A 112 12.88 -0.25 -21.40
N ALA A 113 14.17 -0.40 -21.70
CA ALA A 113 14.83 0.30 -22.79
C ALA A 113 14.34 -0.23 -24.14
#